data_AF-E1ZZY7-F1
#
_entry.id   AF-E1ZZY7-F1
#
_cell.length_a   1.000
_cell.length_b   1.000
_cell.length_c   1.000
_cell.angle_alpha   90.00
_cell.angle_beta   90.00
_cell.angle_gamma   90.00
#
_symmetry.space_group_name_H-M   'P 1'
#
loop_
_entity.id
_entity.type
_entity.pdbx_description
1 polymer ?
#
loop_
_entity_poly.entity_id
_entity_poly.type
_entity_poly.pdbx_seq_one_letter_code
_entity_poly.pdbx_strand_id
1 'polypeptide(L)'
;VLPYRVWLPYDTNASLIFWITSIQQIVSTIFGAIINVGTETLIFGLSLQTCAQFEIYEIRLRKLVTSKITNYLNHLPASSKIRKVAISEYIHHHLCIYRFAKTINIIFNQILFIQFCGSILILCTSVYYVSTHMMESESATLIVYTFGMFVQIYVICWSGNEVMLKV
;
A
#
# COMPACT_ATOMS: atom_id res chain seq x y z
N VAL A 1 -0.83 9.11 -36.46
CA VAL A 1 -1.37 8.01 -35.63
C VAL A 1 -1.50 8.52 -34.21
N LEU A 2 -2.63 8.28 -33.54
CA LEU A 2 -2.86 8.74 -32.15
C LEU A 2 -1.90 8.02 -31.19
N PRO A 3 -1.50 8.65 -30.07
CA PRO A 3 -0.69 8.03 -29.02
C PRO A 3 -1.27 6.72 -28.47
N TYR A 4 -2.59 6.65 -28.28
CA TYR A 4 -3.29 5.43 -27.87
C TYR A 4 -4.41 5.08 -28.85
N ARG A 5 -4.52 3.77 -29.16
CA ARG A 5 -5.55 3.24 -30.04
C ARG A 5 -6.88 3.24 -29.28
N VAL A 6 -7.79 4.13 -29.67
CA VAL A 6 -9.10 4.30 -29.03
C VAL A 6 -10.16 4.48 -30.11
N TRP A 7 -11.38 4.02 -29.84
CA TRP A 7 -12.53 4.30 -30.70
C TRP A 7 -13.09 5.68 -30.37
N LEU A 8 -13.26 6.52 -31.39
CA LEU A 8 -13.80 7.86 -31.27
C LEU A 8 -15.02 7.98 -32.18
N PRO A 9 -16.10 8.66 -31.74
CA PRO A 9 -17.31 8.84 -32.55
C PRO A 9 -17.13 9.88 -33.67
N TYR A 10 -15.92 10.43 -33.85
CA TYR A 10 -15.59 11.46 -34.84
C TYR A 10 -14.31 11.12 -35.60
N ASP A 11 -14.21 11.59 -36.85
CA ASP A 11 -13.04 11.37 -37.70
C ASP A 11 -11.85 12.25 -37.27
N THR A 12 -10.74 11.60 -36.94
CA THR A 12 -9.48 12.25 -36.54
C THR A 12 -8.65 12.76 -37.73
N ASN A 13 -9.22 12.82 -38.93
CA ASN A 13 -8.52 13.29 -40.13
C ASN A 13 -8.29 14.81 -40.13
N ALA A 14 -9.06 15.57 -39.34
CA ALA A 14 -8.86 17.01 -39.17
C ALA A 14 -7.71 17.30 -38.19
N SER A 15 -6.72 18.09 -38.65
CA SER A 15 -5.51 18.47 -37.90
C SER A 15 -5.80 18.94 -36.46
N LEU A 16 -6.77 19.85 -36.26
CA LEU A 16 -7.08 20.40 -34.94
C LEU A 16 -7.65 19.35 -33.96
N ILE A 17 -8.60 18.53 -34.42
CA ILE A 17 -9.26 17.51 -33.58
C ILE A 17 -8.25 16.42 -33.20
N PHE A 18 -7.34 16.08 -34.11
CA PHE A 18 -6.23 15.17 -33.85
C PHE A 18 -5.32 15.68 -32.72
N TRP A 19 -4.91 16.95 -32.77
CA TRP A 19 -4.05 17.56 -31.75
C TRP A 19 -4.73 17.63 -30.39
N ILE A 20 -5.99 18.08 -30.33
CA ILE A 20 -6.76 18.15 -29.08
C ILE A 20 -6.87 16.77 -28.44
N THR A 21 -7.25 15.76 -29.22
CA THR A 21 -7.41 14.39 -28.73
C THR A 21 -6.07 13.81 -28.26
N SER A 22 -4.98 14.09 -28.99
CA SER A 22 -3.63 13.63 -28.62
C SER A 22 -3.16 14.25 -27.30
N ILE A 23 -3.36 15.55 -27.11
CA ILE A 23 -3.03 16.25 -25.85
C ILE A 23 -3.87 15.69 -24.71
N GLN A 24 -5.18 15.50 -24.92
CA GLN A 24 -6.07 14.93 -23.92
C GLN A 24 -5.62 13.52 -23.50
N GLN A 25 -5.26 12.66 -24.46
CA GLN A 25 -4.75 11.32 -24.17
C GLN A 25 -3.47 11.38 -23.33
N ILE A 26 -2.49 12.19 -23.73
CA ILE A 26 -1.21 12.32 -23.01
C ILE A 26 -1.44 12.82 -21.59
N VAL A 27 -2.25 13.88 -21.42
CA VAL A 27 -2.57 14.45 -20.11
C VAL A 27 -3.30 13.43 -19.24
N SER A 28 -4.28 12.71 -19.80
CA SER A 28 -5.03 11.68 -19.06
C SER A 28 -4.13 10.54 -18.59
N THR A 29 -3.20 10.07 -19.43
CA THR A 29 -2.22 9.06 -19.05
C THR A 29 -1.30 9.56 -17.94
N ILE A 30 -0.81 10.80 -18.02
CA ILE A 30 0.05 11.39 -16.98
C ILE A 30 -0.69 11.45 -15.65
N PHE A 31 -1.94 11.93 -15.64
CA PHE A 31 -2.75 11.96 -14.43
C PHE A 31 -3.02 10.56 -13.87
N GLY A 32 -3.35 9.59 -14.73
CA GLY A 32 -3.53 8.20 -14.33
C GLY A 32 -2.29 7.61 -13.67
N ALA A 33 -1.11 7.85 -14.26
CA ALA A 33 0.16 7.40 -13.72
C ALA A 33 0.47 8.03 -12.35
N ILE A 34 0.24 9.34 -12.21
CA ILE A 34 0.45 10.05 -10.93
C ILE A 34 -0.49 9.52 -9.85
N ILE A 35 -1.77 9.31 -10.18
CA ILE A 35 -2.76 8.78 -9.23
C ILE A 35 -2.36 7.35 -8.81
N ASN A 36 -1.95 6.50 -9.75
CA ASN A 36 -1.52 5.13 -9.44
C ASN A 36 -0.30 5.13 -8.50
N VAL A 37 0.78 5.82 -8.89
CA VAL A 37 2.02 5.91 -8.10
C VAL A 37 1.75 6.53 -6.72
N GLY A 38 0.93 7.58 -6.67
CA GLY A 38 0.52 8.23 -5.43
C GLY A 38 -0.24 7.27 -4.51
N THR A 39 -1.18 6.49 -5.07
CA THR A 39 -1.97 5.51 -4.30
C THR A 39 -1.07 4.40 -3.75
N GLU A 40 -0.20 3.82 -4.57
CA GLU A 40 0.76 2.79 -4.14
C GLU A 40 1.70 3.30 -3.04
N THR A 41 2.23 4.51 -3.21
CA THR A 41 3.13 5.15 -2.24
C THR A 41 2.41 5.45 -0.92
N LEU A 42 1.15 5.91 -0.98
CA LEU A 42 0.34 6.16 0.21
C LEU A 42 0.06 4.86 0.98
N ILE A 43 -0.29 3.76 0.30
CA ILE A 43 -0.51 2.46 0.93
C ILE A 43 0.76 1.96 1.63
N PHE A 44 1.90 2.04 0.93
CA PHE A 44 3.19 1.65 1.47
C PHE A 44 3.57 2.50 2.69
N GLY A 45 3.45 3.83 2.58
CA GLY A 45 3.78 4.77 3.66
C GLY A 45 2.89 4.59 4.89
N LEU A 46 1.59 4.39 4.71
CA LEU A 46 0.66 4.16 5.82
C LEU A 46 0.89 2.80 6.50
N SER A 47 1.27 1.77 5.74
CA SER A 47 1.66 0.47 6.30
C SER A 47 2.93 0.58 7.14
N LEU A 48 3.98 1.26 6.63
CA LEU A 48 5.19 1.55 7.40
C LEU A 48 4.91 2.40 8.65
N GLN A 49 4.07 3.42 8.53
CA GLN A 49 3.68 4.25 9.66
C GLN A 49 2.97 3.41 10.72
N THR A 50 2.10 2.48 10.32
CA THR A 50 1.44 1.55 11.23
C THR A 50 2.49 0.69 11.96
N CYS A 51 3.43 0.11 11.23
CA CYS A 51 4.56 -0.65 11.80
C CYS A 51 5.38 0.16 12.81
N ALA A 52 5.64 1.45 12.53
CA ALA A 52 6.38 2.32 13.43
C ALA A 52 5.58 2.66 14.69
N GLN A 53 4.28 2.93 14.56
CA GLN A 53 3.39 3.19 15.70
C GLN A 53 3.30 1.96 16.62
N PHE A 54 3.29 0.75 16.05
CA PHE A 54 3.36 -0.50 16.82
C PHE A 54 4.64 -0.60 17.65
N GLU A 55 5.79 -0.32 17.05
CA GLU A 55 7.09 -0.44 17.72
C GLU A 55 7.29 0.61 18.82
N ILE A 56 6.91 1.87 18.55
CA ILE A 56 6.92 2.95 19.56
C ILE A 56 6.04 2.56 20.74
N TYR A 57 4.87 1.98 20.46
CA TYR A 57 3.97 1.51 21.50
C TYR A 57 4.60 0.37 22.32
N GLU A 58 5.17 -0.64 21.67
CA GLU A 58 5.83 -1.76 22.36
C GLU A 58 6.92 -1.27 23.33
N ILE A 59 7.74 -0.31 22.89
CA ILE A 59 8.80 0.28 23.73
C ILE A 59 8.20 1.03 24.93
N ARG A 60 7.17 1.85 24.70
CA ARG A 60 6.47 2.58 25.79
C ARG A 60 5.84 1.61 26.78
N LEU A 61 5.27 0.52 26.27
CA LEU A 61 4.67 -0.54 27.06
C LEU A 61 5.72 -1.22 27.93
N ARG A 62 6.82 -1.70 27.34
CA ARG A 62 7.94 -2.31 28.06
C ARG A 62 8.46 -1.38 29.16
N LYS A 63 8.66 -0.09 28.85
CA LYS A 63 9.11 0.91 29.84
C LYS A 63 8.12 1.08 31.00
N LEU A 64 6.82 1.11 30.71
CA LEU A 64 5.77 1.18 31.73
C LEU A 64 5.72 -0.10 32.58
N VAL A 65 5.81 -1.29 31.97
CA VAL A 65 5.90 -2.57 32.71
C VAL A 65 7.12 -2.55 33.62
N THR A 66 8.31 -2.27 33.08
CA THR A 66 9.58 -2.30 33.83
C THR A 66 9.57 -1.29 34.97
N SER A 67 9.17 -0.04 34.72
CA SER A 67 9.06 0.99 35.77
C SER A 67 8.11 0.57 36.90
N LYS A 68 7.01 -0.11 36.57
CA LYS A 68 6.03 -0.57 37.55
C LYS A 68 6.53 -1.79 38.32
N ILE A 69 7.25 -2.72 37.68
CA ILE A 69 7.96 -3.83 38.34
C ILE A 69 9.01 -3.29 39.30
N THR A 70 9.81 -2.30 38.89
CA THR A 70 10.81 -1.65 39.77
C THR A 70 10.16 -1.00 40.98
N ASN A 71 9.03 -0.29 40.81
CA ASN A 71 8.27 0.28 41.93
C ASN A 71 7.67 -0.79 42.86
N TYR A 72 7.30 -1.96 42.33
CA TYR A 72 6.79 -3.09 43.10
C TYR A 72 7.90 -3.78 43.91
N LEU A 73 9.09 -3.97 43.30
CA LEU A 73 10.29 -4.51 43.95
C LEU A 73 10.84 -3.57 45.03
N ASN A 74 10.68 -2.26 44.86
CA ASN A 74 11.06 -1.24 45.84
C ASN A 74 10.09 -1.11 47.04
N HIS A 75 9.18 -2.09 47.24
CA HIS A 75 8.32 -2.20 48.44
C HIS A 75 7.42 -0.98 48.76
N LEU A 76 6.94 -0.26 47.75
CA LEU A 76 5.79 0.65 47.95
C LEU A 76 4.50 -0.19 48.03
N PRO A 77 3.63 -0.03 49.06
CA PRO A 77 2.45 -0.88 49.24
C PRO A 77 1.41 -0.59 48.14
N ALA A 78 1.48 -1.34 47.04
CA ALA A 78 0.54 -1.21 45.94
C ALA A 78 -0.79 -1.92 46.28
N SER A 79 -1.83 -1.13 46.53
CA SER A 79 -3.18 -1.64 46.81
C SER A 79 -3.74 -2.48 45.64
N SER A 80 -4.57 -3.49 45.94
CA SER A 80 -5.25 -4.33 44.95
C SER A 80 -6.05 -3.54 43.90
N LYS A 81 -6.48 -2.32 44.25
CA LYS A 81 -7.18 -1.36 43.38
C LYS A 81 -6.26 -0.84 42.26
N ILE A 82 -4.99 -0.53 42.58
CA ILE A 82 -3.99 -0.05 41.63
C ILE A 82 -3.67 -1.13 40.58
N ARG A 83 -3.65 -2.40 40.99
CA ARG A 83 -3.44 -3.55 40.08
C ARG A 83 -4.59 -3.74 39.09
N LYS A 84 -5.84 -3.57 39.52
CA LYS A 84 -7.02 -3.62 38.62
C LYS A 84 -7.04 -2.46 37.62
N VAL A 85 -6.75 -1.24 38.07
CA VAL A 85 -6.67 -0.06 37.19
C VAL A 85 -5.56 -0.23 36.15
N ALA A 86 -4.39 -0.73 36.56
CA ALA A 86 -3.27 -1.02 35.66
C ALA A 86 -3.63 -1.98 34.52
N ILE A 87 -4.28 -3.09 34.85
CA ILE A 87 -4.67 -4.12 33.88
C ILE A 87 -5.76 -3.56 32.94
N SER A 88 -6.70 -2.78 33.47
CA SER A 88 -7.74 -2.11 32.67
C SER A 88 -7.15 -1.14 31.66
N GLU A 89 -6.15 -0.34 32.05
CA GLU A 89 -5.45 0.59 31.15
C GLU A 89 -4.73 -0.16 30.02
N TYR A 90 -4.06 -1.28 30.34
CA TYR A 90 -3.38 -2.14 29.38
C TYR A 90 -4.35 -2.74 28.34
N ILE A 91 -5.47 -3.28 28.82
CA ILE A 91 -6.49 -3.87 27.95
C ILE A 91 -7.12 -2.79 27.05
N HIS A 92 -7.41 -1.61 27.61
CA HIS A 92 -7.99 -0.51 26.84
C HIS A 92 -7.05 -0.02 25.74
N HIS A 93 -5.75 0.07 26.05
CA HIS A 93 -4.76 0.54 25.09
C HIS A 93 -4.47 -0.48 23.98
N HIS A 94 -4.36 -1.77 24.32
CA HIS A 94 -4.25 -2.86 23.35
C HIS A 94 -5.49 -2.93 22.44
N LEU A 95 -6.68 -2.70 22.99
CA LEU A 95 -7.93 -2.70 22.24
C LEU A 95 -8.01 -1.53 21.24
N CYS A 96 -7.52 -0.34 21.59
CA CYS A 96 -7.45 0.80 20.67
C CYS A 96 -6.54 0.50 19.47
N ILE A 97 -5.40 -0.13 19.71
CA ILE A 97 -4.43 -0.46 18.66
C ILE A 97 -4.95 -1.57 17.76
N TYR A 98 -5.52 -2.62 18.34
CA TYR A 98 -6.20 -3.66 17.57
C TYR A 98 -7.32 -3.06 16.71
N ARG A 99 -8.11 -2.11 17.23
CA ARG A 99 -9.13 -1.41 16.45
C ARG A 99 -8.54 -0.57 15.32
N PHE A 100 -7.42 0.11 15.57
CA PHE A 100 -6.73 0.90 14.55
C PHE A 100 -6.20 0.00 13.42
N ALA A 101 -5.47 -1.06 13.75
CA ALA A 101 -4.95 -2.03 12.78
C ALA A 101 -6.08 -2.72 12.00
N LYS A 102 -7.18 -3.08 12.68
CA LYS A 102 -8.37 -3.63 12.03
C LYS A 102 -9.00 -2.63 11.06
N THR A 103 -9.07 -1.35 11.41
CA THR A 103 -9.63 -0.30 10.55
C THR A 103 -8.77 -0.11 9.30
N ILE A 104 -7.45 -0.04 9.48
CA ILE A 104 -6.48 0.05 8.39
C ILE A 104 -6.56 -1.17 7.48
N ASN A 105 -6.61 -2.37 8.05
CA ASN A 105 -6.73 -3.60 7.29
C ASN A 105 -8.03 -3.65 6.47
N ILE A 106 -9.16 -3.22 7.03
CA ILE A 106 -10.44 -3.20 6.29
C ILE A 106 -10.36 -2.25 5.07
N ILE A 107 -9.80 -1.06 5.25
CA ILE A 107 -9.68 -0.07 4.17
C ILE A 107 -8.71 -0.56 3.09
N PHE A 108 -7.52 -1.01 3.48
CA PHE A 108 -6.51 -1.44 2.52
C PHE A 108 -6.83 -2.78 1.88
N ASN A 109 -7.49 -3.71 2.55
CA ASN A 109 -7.82 -5.01 1.97
C ASN A 109 -8.65 -4.87 0.68
N GLN A 110 -9.61 -3.94 0.65
CA GLN A 110 -10.40 -3.69 -0.56
C GLN A 110 -9.54 -3.08 -1.69
N ILE A 111 -8.68 -2.11 -1.37
CA ILE A 111 -7.82 -1.44 -2.36
C ILE A 111 -6.78 -2.42 -2.91
N LEU A 112 -6.14 -3.20 -2.04
CA LEU A 112 -5.18 -4.22 -2.40
C LEU A 112 -5.82 -5.29 -3.28
N PHE A 113 -7.04 -5.74 -2.95
CA PHE A 113 -7.75 -6.73 -3.78
C PHE A 113 -7.92 -6.25 -5.22
N ILE A 114 -8.41 -5.03 -5.42
CA ILE A 114 -8.58 -4.44 -6.75
C ILE A 114 -7.23 -4.30 -7.46
N GLN A 115 -6.19 -3.82 -6.75
CA GLN A 115 -4.84 -3.66 -7.31
C GLN A 115 -4.26 -5.00 -7.77
N PHE A 116 -4.33 -6.05 -6.95
CA PHE A 116 -3.81 -7.37 -7.29
C PHE A 116 -4.56 -8.00 -8.47
N CYS A 117 -5.90 -7.89 -8.50
CA CYS A 117 -6.68 -8.37 -9.64
C CYS A 117 -6.27 -7.66 -10.94
N GLY A 118 -6.15 -6.33 -10.92
CA GLY A 118 -5.71 -5.55 -12.08
C GLY A 118 -4.29 -5.90 -12.52
N SER A 119 -3.36 -5.97 -11.58
CA SER A 119 -1.96 -6.30 -11.85
C SER A 119 -1.80 -7.70 -12.44
N ILE A 120 -2.55 -8.71 -11.98
CA ILE A 120 -2.50 -10.06 -12.56
C ILE A 120 -2.94 -10.04 -14.03
N LEU A 121 -4.05 -9.38 -14.35
CA LEU A 121 -4.54 -9.29 -15.75
C LEU A 121 -3.52 -8.61 -16.65
N ILE A 122 -2.96 -7.48 -16.20
CA ILE A 122 -1.94 -6.74 -16.92
C ILE A 122 -0.70 -7.60 -17.10
N LEU A 123 -0.22 -8.26 -16.05
CA LEU A 123 0.99 -9.07 -16.08
C LEU A 123 0.84 -10.29 -16.99
N CYS A 124 -0.29 -11.01 -16.92
CA CYS A 124 -0.58 -12.11 -17.82
C CYS A 124 -0.58 -11.67 -19.28
N THR A 125 -1.22 -10.54 -19.58
CA THR A 125 -1.28 -9.99 -20.94
C THR A 125 0.10 -9.55 -21.43
N SER A 126 0.86 -8.87 -20.58
CA SER A 126 2.21 -8.39 -20.91
C SER A 126 3.18 -9.54 -21.17
N VAL A 127 3.19 -10.56 -20.30
CA VAL A 127 4.05 -11.74 -20.48
C VAL A 127 3.66 -12.50 -21.75
N TYR A 128 2.37 -12.65 -22.03
CA TYR A 128 1.89 -13.28 -23.27
C TYR A 128 2.34 -12.48 -24.52
N TYR A 129 2.22 -11.15 -24.49
CA TYR A 129 2.67 -10.29 -25.59
C TYR A 129 4.16 -10.42 -25.84
N VAL A 130 4.99 -10.29 -24.79
CA VAL A 130 6.45 -10.47 -24.89
C VAL A 130 6.76 -11.85 -25.46
N SER A 131 6.12 -12.91 -24.96
CA SER A 131 6.37 -14.28 -25.42
C SER A 131 6.04 -14.50 -26.89
N THR A 132 5.08 -13.75 -27.44
CA THR A 132 4.63 -13.91 -28.84
C THR A 132 5.39 -13.00 -29.81
N HIS A 133 5.88 -11.84 -29.35
CA HIS A 133 6.52 -10.81 -30.18
C HIS A 133 7.96 -10.51 -29.73
N MET A 134 8.72 -11.53 -29.31
CA MET A 134 10.06 -11.38 -28.68
C MET A 134 11.09 -10.58 -29.50
N MET A 135 10.95 -10.50 -30.82
CA MET A 135 11.88 -9.80 -31.72
C MET A 135 11.50 -8.34 -32.03
N GLU A 136 10.34 -7.88 -31.58
CA GLU A 136 9.91 -6.50 -31.78
C GLU A 136 10.55 -5.55 -30.75
N SER A 137 10.88 -4.33 -31.18
CA SER A 137 11.46 -3.30 -30.30
C SER A 137 10.52 -2.91 -29.15
N GLU A 138 9.21 -3.03 -29.35
CA GLU A 138 8.19 -2.76 -28.32
C GLU A 138 8.28 -3.73 -27.14
N SER A 139 8.70 -4.98 -27.39
CA SER A 139 8.84 -6.02 -26.36
C SER A 139 9.92 -5.66 -25.32
N ALA A 140 10.98 -4.95 -25.71
CA ALA A 140 12.00 -4.49 -24.77
C ALA A 140 11.41 -3.52 -23.72
N THR A 141 10.55 -2.59 -24.15
CA THR A 141 9.87 -1.65 -23.26
C THR A 141 8.88 -2.38 -22.35
N LEU A 142 8.17 -3.38 -22.89
CA LEU A 142 7.23 -4.18 -22.14
C LEU A 142 7.89 -5.07 -21.07
N ILE A 143 9.11 -5.56 -21.33
CA ILE A 143 9.91 -6.31 -20.34
C ILE A 143 10.26 -5.42 -19.15
N VAL A 144 10.76 -4.21 -19.39
CA VAL A 144 11.09 -3.24 -18.32
C VAL A 144 9.84 -2.88 -17.52
N TYR A 145 8.72 -2.64 -18.20
CA TYR A 145 7.43 -2.41 -17.57
C TYR A 145 7.00 -3.59 -16.69
N THR A 146 7.09 -4.82 -17.21
CA THR A 146 6.72 -6.05 -16.48
C THR A 146 7.59 -6.24 -15.24
N PHE A 147 8.90 -6.00 -15.35
CA PHE A 147 9.80 -6.02 -14.19
C PHE A 147 9.41 -4.98 -13.14
N GLY A 148 9.05 -3.75 -13.56
CA GLY A 148 8.55 -2.71 -12.67
C GLY A 148 7.29 -3.14 -11.90
N MET A 149 6.33 -3.76 -12.60
CA MET A 149 5.10 -4.29 -11.98
C MET A 149 5.40 -5.36 -10.93
N PHE A 150 6.37 -6.25 -11.18
CA PHE A 150 6.81 -7.24 -10.18
C PHE A 150 7.40 -6.57 -8.94
N VAL A 151 8.24 -5.55 -9.11
CA VAL A 151 8.81 -4.79 -7.99
C VAL A 151 7.71 -4.10 -7.18
N GLN A 152 6.72 -3.49 -7.84
CA GLN A 152 5.57 -2.87 -7.16
C GLN A 152 4.80 -3.88 -6.31
N ILE A 153 4.46 -5.05 -6.88
CA ILE A 153 3.81 -6.14 -6.16
C ILE A 153 4.65 -6.58 -4.96
N TYR A 154 5.95 -6.78 -5.17
CA TYR A 154 6.85 -7.23 -4.11
C TYR A 154 6.90 -6.25 -2.93
N VAL A 155 7.01 -4.95 -3.19
CA VAL A 155 7.07 -3.91 -2.15
C VAL A 155 5.78 -3.88 -1.32
N ILE A 156 4.62 -4.01 -1.97
CA ILE A 156 3.32 -4.06 -1.29
C ILE A 156 3.22 -5.32 -0.42
N CYS A 157 3.57 -6.50 -0.96
CA CYS A 157 3.57 -7.75 -0.21
C CYS A 157 4.53 -7.72 0.99
N TRP A 158 5.73 -7.16 0.79
CA TRP A 158 6.71 -6.97 1.84
C TRP A 158 6.16 -6.10 2.97
N SER A 159 5.54 -4.98 2.62
CA SER A 159 4.95 -4.05 3.59
C SER A 159 3.81 -4.70 4.39
N GLY A 160 2.94 -5.46 3.73
CA GLY A 160 1.89 -6.22 4.39
C GLY A 160 2.43 -7.30 5.34
N ASN A 161 3.51 -7.98 4.95
CA ASN A 161 4.17 -8.97 5.81
C ASN A 161 4.77 -8.32 7.07
N GLU A 162 5.43 -7.17 6.95
CA GLU A 162 5.94 -6.42 8.10
C GLU A 162 4.83 -6.01 9.08
N VAL A 163 3.68 -5.57 8.57
CA VAL A 163 2.52 -5.26 9.42
C VAL A 163 2.03 -6.52 10.14
N MET A 164 1.92 -7.65 9.43
CA MET A 164 1.48 -8.92 10.02
C MET A 164 2.44 -9.43 11.11
N LEU A 165 3.75 -9.24 10.96
CA LEU A 165 4.74 -9.63 11.97
C LEU A 165 4.70 -8.77 13.24
N LYS A 166 4.22 -7.53 13.14
CA LYS A 166 4.13 -6.58 14.27
C LYS A 166 2.79 -6.59 15.00
N VAL A 167 1.74 -7.17 14.41
CA VAL A 167 0.39 -7.34 15.00
C VAL A 167 0.33 -8.60 15.86
#